data_AF-A0A6B2MJP2-F1
#
_entry.id   AF-A0A6B2MJP2-F1
#
_cell.length_a   1.000
_cell.length_b   1.000
_cell.length_c   1.000
_cell.angle_alpha   90.00
_cell.angle_beta   90.00
_cell.angle_gamma   90.00
#
_symmetry.space_group_name_H-M   'P 1'
#
loop_
_entity.id
_entity.type
_entity.pdbx_description
1 polymer ?
#
loop_
_entity_poly.entity_id
_entity_poly.type
_entity_poly.pdbx_seq_one_letter_code
_entity_poly.pdbx_strand_id
1 'polypeptide(L)'
;MTSDPANVPHPDALPNPRGGAVRAADAWLAAAADAFERRDDAAAPLSAAAAVLAEAGWLPAARFAGQLSAAVPLVATEPTSAGWRAALCDFRAAVGRHNLRELACSPVLFEHFRALRAQSAADLRTRTPPDALALVGRAVPPATLRALPDAFAPRIRARYEQALLGVLRAEHGAPGAALDELDALLAALTDDGPYDFWRLAAACTRALRASGAPELKRFLARTNLLLGEHAQGRRSAPPELVRETVALLWRDFALFGAAAEDVALVDVLHDYGLTVDWHVAGTPASEALWEADAARAERDAVAAAPTRALGVVTVNAHAYEDFLQTADASMTDLAADPATADAGAAWHASGAAYRVGTAACALGLGHAALLADTLGLAWRRAAHGVPLADGGLDAHRHASDMLRAALLKIAAGVAPPDLTAASAALGTALGRS
;
A
#
# COMPACT_ATOMS: atom_id res chain seq x y z
N MET A 1 7.75 -29.91 -15.22
CA MET A 1 7.27 -28.95 -16.24
C MET A 1 6.63 -27.82 -15.46
N THR A 2 7.40 -26.79 -15.17
CA THR A 2 6.93 -25.56 -14.51
C THR A 2 6.14 -24.77 -15.54
N SER A 3 4.84 -24.62 -15.29
CA SER A 3 3.97 -23.78 -16.11
C SER A 3 4.48 -22.35 -16.04
N ASP A 4 4.91 -21.82 -17.18
CA ASP A 4 5.20 -20.41 -17.38
C ASP A 4 3.98 -19.61 -16.90
N PRO A 5 4.11 -18.58 -16.04
CA PRO A 5 2.97 -17.76 -15.66
C PRO A 5 2.31 -17.24 -16.94
N ALA A 6 1.05 -17.63 -17.14
CA ALA A 6 0.28 -17.20 -18.30
C ALA A 6 0.40 -15.67 -18.40
N ASN A 7 0.79 -15.18 -19.57
CA ASN A 7 1.00 -13.76 -19.85
C ASN A 7 -0.34 -13.03 -19.66
N VAL A 8 -0.63 -12.61 -18.42
CA VAL A 8 -1.82 -11.83 -18.09
C VAL A 8 -1.60 -10.45 -18.71
N PRO A 9 -2.43 -10.03 -19.67
CA PRO A 9 -2.21 -8.77 -20.37
C PRO A 9 -2.18 -7.59 -19.39
N HIS A 10 -1.16 -6.74 -19.55
CA HIS A 10 -1.01 -5.50 -18.79
C HIS A 10 -2.14 -4.51 -19.17
N PRO A 11 -2.74 -3.80 -18.20
CA PRO A 11 -3.75 -2.78 -18.51
C PRO A 11 -3.11 -1.56 -19.20
N ASP A 12 -3.66 -1.14 -20.34
CA ASP A 12 -3.08 -0.10 -21.21
C ASP A 12 -3.22 1.34 -20.68
N ALA A 13 -4.00 1.59 -19.62
CA ALA A 13 -3.97 2.78 -18.77
C ALA A 13 -5.03 2.60 -17.66
N LEU A 14 -4.70 2.92 -16.42
CA LEU A 14 -5.65 2.89 -15.31
C LEU A 14 -6.38 4.24 -15.17
N PRO A 15 -7.62 4.24 -14.64
CA PRO A 15 -8.39 5.48 -14.46
C PRO A 15 -7.66 6.44 -13.52
N ASN A 16 -7.71 7.74 -13.85
CA ASN A 16 -7.14 8.83 -13.05
C ASN A 16 -7.59 8.68 -11.57
N PRO A 17 -6.67 8.64 -10.58
CA PRO A 17 -6.92 8.25 -9.19
C PRO A 17 -7.71 9.27 -8.35
N ARG A 18 -8.56 10.08 -9.00
CA ARG A 18 -9.28 11.21 -8.40
C ARG A 18 -10.79 11.14 -8.64
N GLY A 19 -11.31 9.93 -8.75
CA GLY A 19 -12.70 9.66 -9.11
C GLY A 19 -13.72 9.94 -8.01
N GLY A 20 -13.32 10.05 -6.73
CA GLY A 20 -14.26 10.22 -5.62
C GLY A 20 -13.76 11.02 -4.41
N ALA A 21 -14.67 11.75 -3.77
CA ALA A 21 -14.40 12.67 -2.66
C ALA A 21 -15.28 12.37 -1.43
N VAL A 22 -14.73 12.55 -0.23
CA VAL A 22 -15.48 12.44 1.04
C VAL A 22 -15.76 13.86 1.58
N ARG A 23 -16.76 14.52 1.01
CA ARG A 23 -17.05 15.96 1.25
C ARG A 23 -17.28 16.30 2.72
N ALA A 24 -17.87 15.37 3.48
CA ALA A 24 -18.05 15.56 4.92
C ALA A 24 -16.71 15.60 5.66
N ALA A 25 -15.72 14.81 5.25
CA ALA A 25 -14.37 14.87 5.83
C ALA A 25 -13.70 16.22 5.53
N ASP A 26 -13.80 16.73 4.30
CA ASP A 26 -13.27 18.07 3.95
C ASP A 26 -13.84 19.16 4.85
N ALA A 27 -15.16 19.13 5.08
CA ALA A 27 -15.85 20.08 5.95
C ALA A 27 -15.38 19.96 7.41
N TRP A 28 -15.24 18.75 7.93
CA TRP A 28 -14.74 18.52 9.29
C TRP A 28 -13.28 18.96 9.46
N LEU A 29 -12.43 18.71 8.48
CA LEU A 29 -11.04 19.16 8.54
C LEU A 29 -10.90 20.67 8.43
N ALA A 30 -11.77 21.34 7.65
CA ALA A 30 -11.86 22.80 7.63
C ALA A 30 -12.32 23.34 8.99
N ALA A 31 -13.37 22.76 9.58
CA ALA A 31 -13.86 23.14 10.90
C ALA A 31 -12.80 22.95 12.00
N ALA A 32 -11.98 21.90 11.92
CA ALA A 32 -10.87 21.69 12.85
C ALA A 32 -9.80 22.79 12.74
N ALA A 33 -9.48 23.23 11.51
CA ALA A 33 -8.54 24.32 11.30
C ALA A 33 -9.09 25.65 11.86
N ASP A 34 -10.37 25.95 11.61
CA ASP A 34 -11.03 27.15 12.13
C ASP A 34 -11.11 27.14 13.66
N ALA A 35 -11.47 25.99 14.25
CA ALA A 35 -11.50 25.82 15.71
C ALA A 35 -10.11 26.04 16.32
N PHE A 36 -9.07 25.50 15.69
CA PHE A 36 -7.70 25.70 16.15
C PHE A 36 -7.27 27.18 16.14
N GLU A 37 -7.57 27.91 15.05
CA GLU A 37 -7.24 29.34 14.94
C GLU A 37 -8.01 30.19 15.97
N ARG A 38 -9.25 29.81 16.31
CA ARG A 38 -10.04 30.44 17.37
C ARG A 38 -9.65 30.01 18.80
N ARG A 39 -8.73 29.05 18.95
CA ARG A 39 -8.39 28.40 20.22
C ARG A 39 -9.58 27.66 20.88
N ASP A 40 -10.49 27.16 20.06
CA ASP A 40 -11.58 26.27 20.44
C ASP A 40 -11.14 24.80 20.40
N ASP A 41 -12.07 23.88 20.72
CA ASP A 41 -11.82 22.43 20.62
C ASP A 41 -11.74 21.96 19.16
N ALA A 42 -10.51 21.67 18.71
CA ALA A 42 -10.24 21.07 17.40
C ALA A 42 -10.29 19.52 17.41
N ALA A 43 -10.35 18.87 18.57
CA ALA A 43 -10.34 17.40 18.65
C ALA A 43 -11.66 16.80 18.18
N ALA A 44 -12.80 17.37 18.58
CA ALA A 44 -14.12 16.91 18.14
C ALA A 44 -14.27 16.86 16.60
N PRO A 45 -14.00 17.93 15.83
CA PRO A 45 -14.08 17.88 14.38
C PRO A 45 -13.07 16.91 13.75
N LEU A 46 -11.87 16.72 14.32
CA LEU A 46 -10.91 15.74 13.82
C LEU A 46 -11.37 14.29 14.05
N SER A 47 -11.99 14.01 15.19
CA SER A 47 -12.60 12.71 15.47
C SER A 47 -13.75 12.42 14.51
N ALA A 48 -14.59 13.42 14.20
CA ALA A 48 -15.64 13.29 13.20
C ALA A 48 -15.08 13.06 11.78
N ALA A 49 -14.00 13.76 11.39
CA ALA A 49 -13.31 13.51 10.13
C ALA A 49 -12.76 12.07 10.06
N ALA A 50 -12.12 11.60 11.14
CA ALA A 50 -11.60 10.23 11.21
C ALA A 50 -12.70 9.17 11.04
N ALA A 51 -13.88 9.38 11.65
CA ALA A 51 -15.01 8.46 11.54
C ALA A 51 -15.54 8.35 10.10
N VAL A 52 -15.77 9.48 9.42
CA VAL A 52 -16.29 9.48 8.04
C VAL A 52 -15.25 8.94 7.06
N LEU A 53 -13.96 9.23 7.26
CA LEU A 53 -12.88 8.63 6.47
C LEU A 53 -12.81 7.12 6.66
N ALA A 54 -13.01 6.63 7.88
CA ALA A 54 -13.07 5.19 8.16
C ALA A 54 -14.30 4.54 7.50
N GLU A 55 -15.45 5.20 7.51
CA GLU A 55 -16.67 4.75 6.81
C GLU A 55 -16.44 4.63 5.30
N ALA A 56 -15.69 5.56 4.69
CA ALA A 56 -15.30 5.51 3.28
C ALA A 56 -14.22 4.44 2.98
N GLY A 57 -13.61 3.85 4.00
CA GLY A 57 -12.47 2.94 3.86
C GLY A 57 -11.14 3.63 3.58
N TRP A 58 -11.03 4.93 3.82
CA TRP A 58 -9.81 5.72 3.67
C TRP A 58 -8.95 5.57 4.93
N LEU A 59 -8.58 4.32 5.24
CA LEU A 59 -8.02 3.94 6.54
C LEU A 59 -6.72 4.67 6.92
N PRO A 60 -5.75 4.91 6.00
CA PRO A 60 -4.57 5.72 6.32
C PRO A 60 -4.95 7.14 6.75
N ALA A 61 -5.89 7.78 6.02
CA ALA A 61 -6.37 9.11 6.34
C ALA A 61 -7.15 9.15 7.66
N ALA A 62 -8.00 8.17 7.92
CA ALA A 62 -8.70 8.03 9.20
C ALA A 62 -7.72 7.91 10.38
N ARG A 63 -6.65 7.10 10.21
CA ARG A 63 -5.60 6.93 11.22
C ARG A 63 -4.81 8.22 11.43
N PHE A 64 -4.51 8.96 10.37
CA PHE A 64 -3.84 10.26 10.46
C PHE A 64 -4.70 11.29 11.20
N ALA A 65 -5.98 11.42 10.83
CA ALA A 65 -6.94 12.31 11.49
C ALA A 65 -7.10 11.96 12.98
N GLY A 66 -7.15 10.67 13.31
CA GLY A 66 -7.16 10.21 14.71
C GLY A 66 -5.90 10.62 15.47
N GLN A 67 -4.73 10.54 14.85
CA GLN A 67 -3.47 10.96 15.48
C GLN A 67 -3.40 12.49 15.66
N LEU A 68 -3.89 13.27 14.69
CA LEU A 68 -4.04 14.72 14.85
C LEU A 68 -4.96 15.05 16.04
N SER A 69 -6.10 14.36 16.15
CA SER A 69 -7.06 14.52 17.26
C SER A 69 -6.41 14.21 18.60
N ALA A 70 -5.64 13.13 18.69
CA ALA A 70 -4.95 12.72 19.92
C ALA A 70 -3.84 13.72 20.34
N ALA A 71 -3.27 14.45 19.39
CA ALA A 71 -2.24 15.45 19.67
C ALA A 71 -2.80 16.82 20.13
N VAL A 72 -4.09 17.11 19.91
CA VAL A 72 -4.70 18.41 20.27
C VAL A 72 -4.43 18.84 21.71
N PRO A 73 -4.61 17.98 22.74
CA PRO A 73 -4.39 18.38 24.14
C PRO A 73 -2.93 18.75 24.43
N LEU A 74 -1.97 18.11 23.75
CA LEU A 74 -0.53 18.35 23.93
C LEU A 74 -0.15 19.72 23.36
N VAL A 75 -0.67 20.04 22.18
CA VAL A 75 -0.38 21.29 21.47
C VAL A 75 -0.97 22.52 22.17
N ALA A 76 -2.08 22.35 22.90
CA ALA A 76 -2.65 23.42 23.73
C ALA A 76 -1.72 23.86 24.87
N THR A 77 -0.77 23.00 25.27
CA THR A 77 0.18 23.26 26.38
C THR A 77 1.57 23.68 25.90
N GLU A 78 1.88 23.51 24.62
CA GLU A 78 3.20 23.84 24.05
C GLU A 78 3.26 25.26 23.47
N PRO A 79 4.39 25.98 23.62
CA PRO A 79 4.55 27.33 23.08
C PRO A 79 4.61 27.38 21.54
N THR A 80 4.82 26.24 20.85
CA THR A 80 4.98 26.20 19.39
C THR A 80 4.10 25.12 18.73
N SER A 81 2.87 25.48 18.40
CA SER A 81 1.93 24.65 17.64
C SER A 81 2.18 24.58 16.12
N ALA A 82 3.31 25.11 15.65
CA ALA A 82 3.61 25.24 14.22
C ALA A 82 3.65 23.89 13.49
N GLY A 83 4.23 22.86 14.11
CA GLY A 83 4.32 21.52 13.51
C GLY A 83 2.96 20.86 13.34
N TRP A 84 2.07 20.98 14.33
CA TRP A 84 0.71 20.44 14.23
C TRP A 84 -0.12 21.17 13.17
N ARG A 85 -0.01 22.51 13.07
CA ARG A 85 -0.69 23.28 12.02
C ARG A 85 -0.21 22.92 10.62
N ALA A 86 1.10 22.76 10.45
CA ALA A 86 1.67 22.30 9.17
C ALA A 86 1.13 20.91 8.81
N ALA A 87 1.12 19.97 9.77
CA ALA A 87 0.56 18.63 9.56
C ALA A 87 -0.92 18.66 9.16
N LEU A 88 -1.76 19.47 9.82
CA LEU A 88 -3.17 19.62 9.46
C LEU A 88 -3.33 20.24 8.06
N CYS A 89 -2.54 21.26 7.72
CA CYS A 89 -2.59 21.91 6.42
C CYS A 89 -2.25 20.94 5.28
N ASP A 90 -1.11 20.24 5.40
CA ASP A 90 -0.65 19.29 4.40
C ASP A 90 -1.59 18.09 4.26
N PHE A 91 -2.13 17.60 5.38
CA PHE A 91 -3.14 16.54 5.39
C PHE A 91 -4.43 16.95 4.69
N ARG A 92 -4.94 18.17 4.97
CA ARG A 92 -6.11 18.72 4.26
C ARG A 92 -5.89 18.81 2.77
N ALA A 93 -4.72 19.29 2.36
CA ALA A 93 -4.37 19.39 0.96
C ALA A 93 -4.34 18.01 0.29
N ALA A 94 -3.81 16.98 0.97
CA ALA A 94 -3.78 15.61 0.46
C ALA A 94 -5.17 14.97 0.37
N VAL A 95 -6.02 15.16 1.39
CA VAL A 95 -7.42 14.67 1.36
C VAL A 95 -8.17 15.29 0.18
N GLY A 96 -7.99 16.60 -0.05
CA GLY A 96 -8.61 17.31 -1.17
C GLY A 96 -8.07 16.96 -2.56
N ARG A 97 -6.97 16.20 -2.66
CA ARG A 97 -6.50 15.61 -3.93
C ARG A 97 -7.14 14.26 -4.25
N HIS A 98 -7.87 13.68 -3.29
CA HIS A 98 -8.66 12.46 -3.46
C HIS A 98 -7.86 11.20 -3.85
N ASN A 99 -6.53 11.23 -3.71
CA ASN A 99 -5.66 10.11 -4.06
C ASN A 99 -5.40 9.22 -2.85
N LEU A 100 -6.04 8.04 -2.79
CA LEU A 100 -5.89 7.11 -1.66
C LEU A 100 -4.46 6.59 -1.47
N ARG A 101 -3.68 6.50 -2.55
CA ARG A 101 -2.30 6.04 -2.49
C ARG A 101 -1.38 7.10 -1.93
N GLU A 102 -1.62 8.36 -2.28
CA GLU A 102 -0.94 9.49 -1.64
C GLU A 102 -1.21 9.49 -0.13
N LEU A 103 -2.47 9.31 0.28
CA LEU A 103 -2.85 9.26 1.69
C LEU A 103 -2.18 8.10 2.45
N ALA A 104 -1.79 7.04 1.76
CA ALA A 104 -1.09 5.89 2.32
C ALA A 104 0.45 6.06 2.33
N CYS A 105 1.02 6.60 1.26
CA CYS A 105 2.44 6.48 0.94
C CYS A 105 3.21 7.81 0.93
N SER A 106 2.55 8.96 1.05
CA SER A 106 3.21 10.27 1.02
C SER A 106 4.31 10.37 2.11
N PRO A 107 5.58 10.62 1.72
CA PRO A 107 6.66 10.81 2.69
C PRO A 107 6.42 12.01 3.62
N VAL A 108 5.81 13.08 3.10
CA VAL A 108 5.49 14.29 3.88
C VAL A 108 4.46 13.97 4.95
N LEU A 109 3.36 13.30 4.58
CA LEU A 109 2.36 12.87 5.55
C LEU A 109 2.98 11.87 6.55
N PHE A 110 3.76 10.90 6.09
CA PHE A 110 4.35 9.94 7.00
C PHE A 110 5.28 10.61 8.04
N GLU A 111 6.06 11.60 7.65
CA GLU A 111 6.92 12.35 8.57
C GLU A 111 6.11 13.15 9.61
N HIS A 112 5.02 13.80 9.19
CA HIS A 112 4.08 14.44 10.12
C HIS A 112 3.47 13.43 11.08
N PHE A 113 2.99 12.30 10.57
CA PHE A 113 2.40 11.24 11.38
C PHE A 113 3.40 10.70 12.41
N ARG A 114 4.65 10.46 11.99
CA ARG A 114 5.74 10.00 12.85
C ARG A 114 6.06 11.01 13.94
N ALA A 115 6.11 12.31 13.60
CA ALA A 115 6.35 13.38 14.56
C ALA A 115 5.21 13.48 15.60
N LEU A 116 3.95 13.45 15.15
CA LEU A 116 2.78 13.45 16.03
C LEU A 116 2.75 12.23 16.95
N ARG A 117 3.10 11.03 16.43
CA ARG A 117 3.19 9.82 17.26
C ARG A 117 4.28 9.89 18.31
N ALA A 118 5.43 10.48 17.98
CA ALA A 118 6.52 10.65 18.93
C ALA A 118 6.12 11.57 20.09
N GLN A 119 5.34 12.63 19.83
CA GLN A 119 4.81 13.53 20.86
C GLN A 119 3.84 12.83 21.82
N SER A 120 3.03 11.91 21.32
CA SER A 120 2.06 11.15 22.13
C SER A 120 2.61 9.85 22.72
N ALA A 121 3.86 9.48 22.44
CA ALA A 121 4.42 8.19 22.84
C ALA A 121 4.91 8.20 24.29
N ALA A 122 4.59 7.15 25.04
CA ALA A 122 5.15 6.93 26.38
C ALA A 122 6.65 6.55 26.34
N ASP A 123 7.13 5.93 25.26
CA ASP A 123 8.55 5.63 25.03
C ASP A 123 9.01 6.25 23.70
N LEU A 124 9.82 7.30 23.80
CA LEU A 124 10.41 8.04 22.68
C LEU A 124 11.33 7.19 21.79
N ARG A 125 11.75 6.00 22.25
CA ARG A 125 12.56 5.06 21.46
C ARG A 125 11.73 4.22 20.51
N THR A 126 10.41 4.19 20.68
CA THR A 126 9.50 3.45 19.80
C THR A 126 9.35 4.20 18.48
N ARG A 127 10.11 3.78 17.46
CA ARG A 127 10.02 4.34 16.12
C ARG A 127 8.75 3.85 15.44
N THR A 128 8.01 4.77 14.82
CA THR A 128 6.88 4.40 13.95
C THR A 128 7.43 4.02 12.56
N PRO A 129 7.20 2.78 12.08
CA PRO A 129 7.61 2.35 10.75
C PRO A 129 6.62 2.81 9.65
N PRO A 130 7.06 2.90 8.37
CA PRO A 130 6.22 3.31 7.23
C PRO A 130 4.93 2.49 7.08
N ASP A 131 4.97 1.19 7.37
CA ASP A 131 3.83 0.29 7.22
C ASP A 131 2.66 0.64 8.17
N ALA A 132 2.95 1.34 9.27
CA ALA A 132 1.94 1.76 10.25
C ALA A 132 0.89 2.70 9.65
N LEU A 133 1.22 3.37 8.54
CA LEU A 133 0.28 4.19 7.76
C LEU A 133 -0.03 3.55 6.41
N ALA A 134 1.00 3.09 5.67
CA ALA A 134 0.83 2.58 4.31
C ALA A 134 0.02 1.29 4.24
N LEU A 135 0.23 0.37 5.19
CA LEU A 135 -0.35 -0.98 5.14
C LEU A 135 -1.49 -1.18 6.16
N VAL A 136 -2.13 -0.09 6.59
CA VAL A 136 -3.30 -0.14 7.49
C VAL A 136 -4.42 -0.91 6.80
N GLY A 137 -4.97 -1.91 7.48
CA GLY A 137 -6.02 -2.75 6.91
C GLY A 137 -5.51 -3.90 6.04
N ARG A 138 -4.27 -3.83 5.54
CA ARG A 138 -3.73 -4.78 4.56
C ARG A 138 -3.11 -6.01 5.23
N ALA A 139 -3.48 -7.19 4.73
CA ALA A 139 -2.82 -8.44 5.06
C ALA A 139 -1.44 -8.47 4.37
N VAL A 140 -0.43 -8.97 5.10
CA VAL A 140 0.92 -9.15 4.55
C VAL A 140 1.31 -10.60 4.85
N PRO A 141 1.48 -11.46 3.84
CA PRO A 141 1.83 -12.84 4.05
C PRO A 141 3.23 -12.96 4.68
N PRO A 142 3.48 -14.03 5.46
CA PRO A 142 4.81 -14.28 6.01
C PRO A 142 5.83 -14.56 4.89
N ALA A 143 7.06 -14.07 5.06
CA ALA A 143 8.15 -14.33 4.15
C ALA A 143 9.07 -15.46 4.66
N THR A 144 9.41 -16.39 3.79
CA THR A 144 10.22 -17.57 4.08
C THR A 144 11.71 -17.28 3.89
N LEU A 145 12.54 -18.03 4.60
CA LEU A 145 13.99 -18.06 4.43
C LEU A 145 14.43 -19.51 4.22
N ARG A 146 15.01 -19.82 3.04
CA ARG A 146 15.51 -21.17 2.74
C ARG A 146 16.61 -21.62 3.70
N ALA A 147 16.94 -22.90 3.73
CA ALA A 147 18.12 -23.34 4.45
C ALA A 147 19.41 -22.86 3.78
N LEU A 148 20.30 -22.17 4.51
CA LEU A 148 21.64 -21.86 4.02
C LEU A 148 22.58 -23.04 4.25
N PRO A 149 23.40 -23.43 3.25
CA PRO A 149 24.48 -24.37 3.46
C PRO A 149 25.53 -23.85 4.47
N ASP A 150 26.05 -24.71 5.34
CA ASP A 150 26.97 -24.34 6.42
C ASP A 150 28.24 -23.63 5.93
N ALA A 151 28.78 -24.05 4.78
CA ALA A 151 29.96 -23.42 4.18
C ALA A 151 29.65 -22.08 3.48
N PHE A 152 28.38 -21.86 3.10
CA PHE A 152 27.94 -20.67 2.38
C PHE A 152 27.64 -19.51 3.34
N ALA A 153 26.93 -19.79 4.44
CA ALA A 153 26.48 -18.80 5.42
C ALA A 153 27.58 -17.86 5.97
N PRO A 154 28.74 -18.34 6.48
CA PRO A 154 29.78 -17.46 6.99
C PRO A 154 30.44 -16.63 5.88
N ARG A 155 30.61 -17.21 4.69
CA ARG A 155 31.22 -16.53 3.53
C ARG A 155 30.33 -15.39 3.02
N ILE A 156 29.04 -15.65 2.85
CA ILE A 156 28.12 -14.62 2.32
C ILE A 156 27.96 -13.47 3.31
N ARG A 157 27.88 -13.78 4.61
CA ARG A 157 27.80 -12.78 5.66
C ARG A 157 29.04 -11.89 5.70
N ALA A 158 30.24 -12.45 5.66
CA ALA A 158 31.48 -11.67 5.66
C ALA A 158 31.55 -10.70 4.45
N ARG A 159 31.16 -11.16 3.26
CA ARG A 159 31.11 -10.31 2.06
C ARG A 159 30.05 -9.21 2.18
N TYR A 160 28.87 -9.54 2.71
CA TYR A 160 27.80 -8.57 2.94
C TYR A 160 28.25 -7.48 3.92
N GLU A 161 28.84 -7.85 5.06
CA GLU A 161 29.33 -6.91 6.07
C GLU A 161 30.43 -5.99 5.51
N GLN A 162 31.34 -6.54 4.69
CA GLN A 162 32.38 -5.75 4.02
C GLN A 162 31.78 -4.74 3.02
N ALA A 163 30.84 -5.17 2.19
CA ALA A 163 30.20 -4.30 1.22
C ALA A 163 29.34 -3.22 1.91
N LEU A 164 28.57 -3.61 2.94
CA LEU A 164 27.78 -2.70 3.77
C LEU A 164 28.67 -1.64 4.44
N LEU A 165 29.83 -2.02 4.97
CA LEU A 165 30.77 -1.05 5.55
C LEU A 165 31.22 0.00 4.54
N GLY A 166 31.45 -0.40 3.28
CA GLY A 166 31.75 0.51 2.18
C GLY A 166 30.60 1.51 1.92
N VAL A 167 29.36 1.03 1.90
CA VAL A 167 28.15 1.85 1.74
C VAL A 167 27.96 2.83 2.91
N LEU A 168 28.17 2.37 4.15
CA LEU A 168 27.96 3.19 5.35
C LEU A 168 29.00 4.32 5.47
N ARG A 169 30.26 4.05 5.13
CA ARG A 169 31.37 5.02 5.18
C ARG A 169 31.29 6.11 4.12
N ALA A 170 30.53 5.91 3.05
CA ALA A 170 30.39 6.89 1.98
C ALA A 170 29.58 8.10 2.45
N GLU A 171 30.17 9.29 2.41
CA GLU A 171 29.50 10.54 2.83
C GLU A 171 28.39 10.97 1.86
N HIS A 172 28.59 10.80 0.54
CA HIS A 172 27.63 11.16 -0.52
C HIS A 172 27.67 10.16 -1.67
N GLY A 173 26.53 9.52 -1.96
CA GLY A 173 26.43 8.45 -2.97
C GLY A 173 27.24 7.23 -2.56
N ALA A 174 26.57 6.12 -2.24
CA ALA A 174 27.30 4.90 -1.93
C ALA A 174 28.14 4.46 -3.14
N PRO A 175 29.40 4.02 -2.96
CA PRO A 175 30.25 3.63 -4.07
C PRO A 175 29.55 2.54 -4.87
N GLY A 176 29.33 2.78 -6.18
CA GLY A 176 28.53 1.90 -7.05
C GLY A 176 28.92 0.44 -6.91
N ALA A 177 30.22 0.14 -6.86
CA ALA A 177 30.74 -1.21 -6.69
C ALA A 177 30.31 -1.91 -5.37
N ALA A 178 30.17 -1.19 -4.27
CA ALA A 178 29.72 -1.78 -3.01
C ALA A 178 28.22 -2.09 -3.03
N LEU A 179 27.42 -1.25 -3.68
CA LEU A 179 26.00 -1.54 -3.93
C LEU A 179 25.82 -2.68 -4.93
N ASP A 180 26.61 -2.73 -6.00
CA ASP A 180 26.57 -3.81 -6.99
C ASP A 180 26.95 -5.16 -6.35
N GLU A 181 27.92 -5.18 -5.44
CA GLU A 181 28.26 -6.37 -4.65
C GLU A 181 27.09 -6.77 -3.73
N LEU A 182 26.42 -5.82 -3.07
CA LEU A 182 25.24 -6.14 -2.24
C LEU A 182 24.09 -6.70 -3.08
N ASP A 183 23.84 -6.16 -4.27
CA ASP A 183 22.83 -6.67 -5.21
C ASP A 183 23.15 -8.11 -5.63
N ALA A 184 24.42 -8.39 -5.95
CA ALA A 184 24.88 -9.75 -6.27
C ALA A 184 24.72 -10.72 -5.09
N LEU A 185 24.95 -10.27 -3.86
CA LEU A 185 24.78 -11.09 -2.66
C LEU A 185 23.31 -11.37 -2.36
N LEU A 186 22.42 -10.38 -2.50
CA LEU A 186 20.97 -10.57 -2.36
C LEU A 186 20.43 -11.54 -3.41
N ALA A 187 20.89 -11.42 -4.66
CA ALA A 187 20.56 -12.38 -5.72
C ALA A 187 21.04 -13.80 -5.36
N ALA A 188 22.25 -13.95 -4.79
CA ALA A 188 22.77 -15.24 -4.34
C ALA A 188 22.02 -15.82 -3.13
N LEU A 189 21.37 -14.99 -2.30
CA LEU A 189 20.53 -15.43 -1.18
C LEU A 189 19.14 -15.87 -1.61
N THR A 190 18.66 -15.36 -2.76
CA THR A 190 17.31 -15.57 -3.27
C THR A 190 17.02 -17.03 -3.59
N ASP A 191 15.81 -17.46 -3.25
CA ASP A 191 15.22 -18.75 -3.60
C ASP A 191 14.10 -18.58 -4.63
N ASP A 192 13.71 -19.66 -5.31
CA ASP A 192 12.63 -19.62 -6.33
C ASP A 192 11.23 -19.48 -5.71
N GLY A 193 11.12 -19.49 -4.38
CA GLY A 193 9.85 -19.34 -3.67
C GLY A 193 9.24 -17.94 -3.85
N PRO A 194 7.93 -17.81 -4.13
CA PRO A 194 7.29 -16.52 -4.35
C PRO A 194 7.32 -15.62 -3.10
N TYR A 195 7.32 -16.22 -1.92
CA TYR A 195 7.39 -15.53 -0.63
C TYR A 195 8.79 -15.55 -0.01
N ASP A 196 9.84 -15.80 -0.80
CA ASP A 196 11.21 -15.66 -0.32
C ASP A 196 11.51 -14.23 0.10
N PHE A 197 12.02 -14.05 1.33
CA PHE A 197 12.34 -12.72 1.84
C PHE A 197 13.47 -12.06 1.04
N TRP A 198 14.43 -12.83 0.54
CA TRP A 198 15.57 -12.28 -0.20
C TRP A 198 15.16 -11.76 -1.58
N ARG A 199 14.19 -12.41 -2.24
CA ARG A 199 13.49 -11.84 -3.41
C ARG A 199 12.86 -10.48 -3.12
N LEU A 200 12.11 -10.37 -2.01
CA LEU A 200 11.50 -9.10 -1.58
C LEU A 200 12.57 -8.04 -1.24
N ALA A 201 13.64 -8.41 -0.53
CA ALA A 201 14.71 -7.51 -0.14
C ALA A 201 15.54 -7.00 -1.34
N ALA A 202 15.76 -7.85 -2.34
CA ALA A 202 16.39 -7.47 -3.60
C ALA A 202 15.53 -6.45 -4.37
N ALA A 203 14.22 -6.70 -4.47
CA ALA A 203 13.28 -5.77 -5.09
C ALA A 203 13.28 -4.40 -4.38
N CYS A 204 13.19 -4.41 -3.05
CA CYS A 204 13.22 -3.19 -2.24
C CYS A 204 14.55 -2.43 -2.36
N THR A 205 15.69 -3.12 -2.33
CA THR A 205 17.02 -2.49 -2.52
C THR A 205 17.10 -1.79 -3.88
N ARG A 206 16.65 -2.46 -4.94
CA ARG A 206 16.65 -1.89 -6.30
C ARG A 206 15.78 -0.64 -6.38
N ALA A 207 14.58 -0.67 -5.81
CA ALA A 207 13.67 0.49 -5.79
C ALA A 207 14.27 1.67 -5.00
N LEU A 208 14.75 1.43 -3.77
CA LEU A 208 15.36 2.47 -2.93
C LEU A 208 16.63 3.07 -3.55
N ARG A 209 17.40 2.26 -4.29
CA ARG A 209 18.58 2.74 -5.03
C ARG A 209 18.18 3.62 -6.21
N ALA A 210 17.15 3.23 -6.97
CA ALA A 210 16.66 3.99 -8.10
C ALA A 210 16.10 5.36 -7.69
N SER A 211 15.39 5.44 -6.57
CA SER A 211 14.85 6.71 -6.06
C SER A 211 15.82 7.51 -5.18
N GLY A 212 17.01 6.98 -4.87
CA GLY A 212 17.96 7.64 -3.99
C GLY A 212 17.45 7.80 -2.54
N ALA A 213 16.61 6.86 -2.10
CA ALA A 213 15.88 6.96 -0.84
C ALA A 213 16.82 6.99 0.39
N PRO A 214 16.59 7.90 1.37
CA PRO A 214 17.43 8.00 2.57
C PRO A 214 17.34 6.76 3.48
N GLU A 215 16.32 5.92 3.32
CA GLU A 215 16.14 4.68 4.06
C GLU A 215 17.15 3.58 3.67
N LEU A 216 17.78 3.65 2.49
CA LEU A 216 18.60 2.57 1.93
C LEU A 216 19.66 2.05 2.90
N LYS A 217 20.48 2.94 3.49
CA LYS A 217 21.53 2.54 4.45
C LYS A 217 20.97 1.80 5.67
N ARG A 218 19.83 2.27 6.20
CA ARG A 218 19.16 1.65 7.35
C ARG A 218 18.56 0.30 6.98
N PHE A 219 17.94 0.21 5.82
CA PHE A 219 17.36 -1.02 5.30
C PHE A 219 18.42 -2.11 5.13
N LEU A 220 19.55 -1.79 4.50
CA LEU A 220 20.67 -2.72 4.32
C LEU A 220 21.28 -3.18 5.66
N ALA A 221 21.38 -2.27 6.65
CA ALA A 221 21.86 -2.62 7.98
C ALA A 221 20.91 -3.58 8.73
N ARG A 222 19.60 -3.38 8.63
CA ARG A 222 18.61 -4.31 9.22
C ARG A 222 18.60 -5.67 8.53
N THR A 223 18.76 -5.66 7.22
CA THR A 223 18.88 -6.87 6.41
C THR A 223 20.13 -7.67 6.80
N ASN A 224 21.24 -7.01 7.19
CA ASN A 224 22.40 -7.68 7.76
C ASN A 224 22.10 -8.39 9.09
N LEU A 225 21.29 -7.78 9.96
CA LEU A 225 20.87 -8.41 11.22
C LEU A 225 20.08 -9.69 10.92
N LEU A 226 19.14 -9.63 9.98
CA LEU A 226 18.41 -10.82 9.54
C LEU A 226 19.34 -11.87 8.96
N LEU A 227 20.31 -11.49 8.12
CA LEU A 227 21.29 -12.42 7.56
C LEU A 227 22.06 -13.17 8.65
N GLY A 228 22.40 -12.47 9.74
CA GLY A 228 23.02 -13.08 10.92
C GLY A 228 22.15 -14.15 11.57
N GLU A 229 20.86 -13.88 11.75
CA GLU A 229 19.89 -14.83 12.31
C GLU A 229 19.57 -15.98 11.34
N HIS A 230 19.55 -15.68 10.04
CA HIS A 230 19.36 -16.66 8.97
C HIS A 230 20.52 -17.66 8.91
N ALA A 231 21.75 -17.16 9.04
CA ALA A 231 22.94 -17.99 9.19
C ALA A 231 22.93 -18.88 10.44
N GLN A 232 22.17 -18.49 11.48
CA GLN A 232 21.93 -19.29 12.69
C GLN A 232 20.74 -20.25 12.57
N GLY A 233 20.15 -20.37 11.38
CA GLY A 233 19.11 -21.36 11.09
C GLY A 233 17.67 -20.83 11.11
N ARG A 234 17.44 -19.51 11.26
CA ARG A 234 16.10 -18.92 11.13
C ARG A 234 15.49 -19.28 9.75
N ARG A 235 14.18 -19.60 9.74
CA ARG A 235 13.44 -20.04 8.54
C ARG A 235 12.32 -19.09 8.09
N SER A 236 12.03 -18.05 8.86
CA SER A 236 11.05 -17.02 8.53
C SER A 236 11.56 -15.64 8.93
N ALA A 237 11.30 -14.64 8.07
CA ALA A 237 11.63 -13.27 8.39
C ALA A 237 10.68 -12.72 9.49
N PRO A 238 11.14 -11.83 10.39
CA PRO A 238 10.28 -11.14 11.34
C PRO A 238 9.13 -10.41 10.62
N PRO A 239 7.87 -10.57 11.05
CA PRO A 239 6.72 -9.96 10.38
C PRO A 239 6.84 -8.44 10.22
N GLU A 240 7.37 -7.75 11.23
CA GLU A 240 7.55 -6.29 11.22
C GLU A 240 8.56 -5.87 10.13
N LEU A 241 9.63 -6.66 9.93
CA LEU A 241 10.60 -6.41 8.87
C LEU A 241 9.98 -6.65 7.50
N VAL A 242 9.18 -7.71 7.33
CA VAL A 242 8.48 -7.96 6.06
C VAL A 242 7.55 -6.80 5.72
N ARG A 243 6.69 -6.40 6.67
CA ARG A 243 5.74 -5.30 6.48
C ARG A 243 6.43 -3.99 6.12
N GLU A 244 7.50 -3.65 6.82
CA GLU A 244 8.27 -2.45 6.51
C GLU A 244 8.93 -2.53 5.13
N THR A 245 9.50 -3.67 4.76
CA THR A 245 10.13 -3.87 3.45
C THR A 245 9.12 -3.73 2.32
N VAL A 246 7.94 -4.32 2.49
CA VAL A 246 6.81 -4.21 1.55
C VAL A 246 6.33 -2.76 1.44
N ALA A 247 6.18 -2.05 2.57
CA ALA A 247 5.77 -0.65 2.56
C ALA A 247 6.79 0.26 1.86
N LEU A 248 8.09 0.02 2.07
CA LEU A 248 9.17 0.76 1.41
C LEU A 248 9.19 0.49 -0.10
N LEU A 249 9.02 -0.76 -0.51
CA LEU A 249 8.95 -1.12 -1.93
C LEU A 249 7.74 -0.44 -2.59
N TRP A 250 6.56 -0.53 -1.98
CA TRP A 250 5.32 -0.03 -2.57
C TRP A 250 5.26 1.50 -2.67
N ARG A 251 5.88 2.22 -1.72
CA ARG A 251 5.79 3.67 -1.59
C ARG A 251 5.95 4.42 -2.91
N ASP A 252 7.02 4.12 -3.65
CA ASP A 252 7.36 4.88 -4.85
C ASP A 252 6.42 4.48 -6.01
N PHE A 253 6.10 3.19 -6.16
CA PHE A 253 5.14 2.72 -7.17
C PHE A 253 3.70 3.18 -6.93
N ALA A 254 3.31 3.35 -5.67
CA ALA A 254 2.00 3.85 -5.29
C ALA A 254 1.83 5.33 -5.65
N LEU A 255 2.91 6.11 -5.60
CA LEU A 255 2.91 7.55 -5.86
C LEU A 255 3.18 7.90 -7.32
N PHE A 256 4.05 7.15 -8.00
CA PHE A 256 4.57 7.51 -9.32
C PHE A 256 4.19 6.48 -10.40
N GLY A 257 3.50 5.41 -10.03
CA GLY A 257 3.20 4.30 -10.93
C GLY A 257 4.42 3.44 -11.25
N ALA A 258 4.20 2.47 -12.12
CA ALA A 258 5.19 1.54 -12.64
C ALA A 258 5.32 1.71 -14.16
N ALA A 259 6.56 1.60 -14.65
CA ALA A 259 6.86 1.54 -16.06
C ALA A 259 6.98 0.08 -16.55
N ALA A 260 7.08 -0.13 -17.87
CA ALA A 260 7.12 -1.47 -18.46
C ALA A 260 8.34 -2.29 -17.99
N GLU A 261 9.45 -1.63 -17.64
CA GLU A 261 10.65 -2.27 -17.08
C GLU A 261 10.48 -2.74 -15.62
N ASP A 262 9.44 -2.30 -14.92
CA ASP A 262 9.20 -2.60 -13.50
C ASP A 262 8.38 -3.87 -13.27
N VAL A 263 8.03 -4.61 -14.33
CA VAL A 263 7.17 -5.81 -14.26
C VAL A 263 7.59 -6.79 -13.17
N ALA A 264 8.89 -7.04 -13.00
CA ALA A 264 9.38 -7.94 -11.96
C ALA A 264 9.15 -7.40 -10.53
N LEU A 265 9.23 -6.08 -10.33
CA LEU A 265 8.98 -5.43 -9.04
C LEU A 265 7.49 -5.39 -8.73
N VAL A 266 6.66 -5.12 -9.74
CA VAL A 266 5.20 -5.17 -9.61
C VAL A 266 4.72 -6.58 -9.33
N ASP A 267 5.34 -7.60 -9.94
CA ASP A 267 5.01 -9.00 -9.66
C ASP A 267 5.27 -9.37 -8.18
N VAL A 268 6.38 -8.88 -7.60
CA VAL A 268 6.62 -8.99 -6.16
C VAL A 268 5.54 -8.28 -5.36
N LEU A 269 5.15 -7.05 -5.73
CA LEU A 269 4.09 -6.31 -5.03
C LEU A 269 2.74 -7.03 -5.07
N HIS A 270 2.37 -7.60 -6.22
CA HIS A 270 1.19 -8.44 -6.35
C HIS A 270 1.26 -9.67 -5.44
N ASP A 271 2.41 -10.33 -5.31
CA ASP A 271 2.54 -11.44 -4.34
C ASP A 271 2.21 -11.01 -2.91
N TYR A 272 2.44 -9.74 -2.55
CA TYR A 272 2.09 -9.15 -1.25
C TYR A 272 0.74 -8.41 -1.22
N GLY A 273 -0.10 -8.54 -2.26
CA GLY A 273 -1.45 -7.96 -2.27
C GLY A 273 -1.48 -6.45 -2.48
N LEU A 274 -0.48 -5.89 -3.15
CA LEU A 274 -0.38 -4.46 -3.43
C LEU A 274 -0.50 -4.18 -4.91
N THR A 275 -1.35 -3.21 -5.24
CA THR A 275 -1.61 -2.75 -6.60
C THR A 275 -0.85 -1.47 -6.89
N VAL A 276 -0.52 -1.27 -8.16
CA VAL A 276 0.19 -0.11 -8.68
C VAL A 276 -0.54 0.40 -9.91
N ASP A 277 -0.31 1.67 -10.26
CA ASP A 277 -0.80 2.20 -11.52
C ASP A 277 0.28 2.00 -12.56
N TRP A 278 -0.14 1.69 -13.78
CA TRP A 278 0.75 1.56 -14.92
C TRP A 278 0.67 2.86 -15.71
N HIS A 279 1.78 3.61 -15.74
CA HIS A 279 1.84 4.89 -16.45
C HIS A 279 3.17 5.02 -17.19
N VAL A 280 3.17 5.77 -18.28
CA VAL A 280 4.38 6.07 -19.08
C VAL A 280 5.25 7.16 -18.41
N ALA A 281 4.75 7.83 -17.37
CA ALA A 281 5.40 8.95 -16.70
C ALA A 281 6.49 8.51 -15.70
N GLY A 282 7.61 7.96 -16.19
CA GLY A 282 8.70 7.44 -15.35
C GLY A 282 9.60 8.47 -14.62
N THR A 283 9.20 9.74 -14.50
CA THR A 283 10.00 10.78 -13.82
C THR A 283 9.14 11.71 -12.94
N PRO A 284 9.71 12.31 -11.87
CA PRO A 284 8.99 13.31 -11.05
C PRO A 284 8.48 14.52 -11.86
N ALA A 285 9.17 14.88 -12.95
CA ALA A 285 8.77 15.98 -13.83
C ALA A 285 7.59 15.60 -14.73
N SER A 286 7.57 14.38 -15.28
CA SER A 286 6.42 13.87 -16.03
C SER A 286 5.21 13.65 -15.12
N GLU A 287 5.43 13.25 -13.87
CA GLU A 287 4.35 13.14 -12.88
C GLU A 287 3.80 14.52 -12.52
N ALA A 288 4.64 15.52 -12.27
CA ALA A 288 4.14 16.87 -11.99
C ALA A 288 3.29 17.45 -13.13
N LEU A 289 3.63 17.13 -14.38
CA LEU A 289 2.84 17.48 -15.55
C LEU A 289 1.52 16.69 -15.60
N TRP A 290 1.59 15.37 -15.39
CA TRP A 290 0.40 14.53 -15.33
C TRP A 290 -0.53 14.94 -14.19
N GLU A 291 -0.03 15.25 -13.00
CA GLU A 291 -0.80 15.73 -11.85
C GLU A 291 -1.45 17.10 -12.12
N ALA A 292 -0.78 17.97 -12.87
CA ALA A 292 -1.32 19.27 -13.29
C ALA A 292 -2.45 19.12 -14.32
N ASP A 293 -2.29 18.18 -15.27
CA ASP A 293 -3.28 17.85 -16.28
C ASP A 293 -4.47 17.09 -15.68
N ALA A 294 -4.22 16.13 -14.79
CA ALA A 294 -5.24 15.41 -14.01
C ALA A 294 -6.05 16.37 -13.13
N ALA A 295 -5.40 17.33 -12.46
CA ALA A 295 -6.09 18.38 -11.70
C ALA A 295 -6.91 19.31 -12.58
N ARG A 296 -6.46 19.57 -13.81
CA ARG A 296 -7.23 20.36 -14.78
C ARG A 296 -8.44 19.58 -15.28
N ALA A 297 -8.24 18.34 -15.70
CA ALA A 297 -9.29 17.43 -16.13
C ALA A 297 -10.34 17.20 -15.03
N GLU A 298 -9.93 17.05 -13.76
CA GLU A 298 -10.84 16.95 -12.62
C GLU A 298 -11.66 18.23 -12.45
N ARG A 299 -11.04 19.41 -12.50
CA ARG A 299 -11.76 20.69 -12.41
C ARG A 299 -12.75 20.88 -13.55
N ASP A 300 -12.34 20.54 -14.76
CA ASP A 300 -13.18 20.63 -15.96
C ASP A 300 -14.33 19.61 -15.90
N ALA A 301 -14.08 18.39 -15.43
CA ALA A 301 -15.08 17.35 -15.24
C ALA A 301 -16.05 17.66 -14.09
N VAL A 302 -15.60 18.28 -13.00
CA VAL A 302 -16.47 18.75 -11.91
C VAL A 302 -17.34 19.93 -12.37
N ALA A 303 -16.85 20.76 -13.29
CA ALA A 303 -17.63 21.86 -13.86
C ALA A 303 -18.67 21.40 -14.91
N ALA A 304 -18.45 20.26 -15.57
CA ALA A 304 -19.25 19.83 -16.72
C ALA A 304 -20.07 18.54 -16.51
N ALA A 305 -19.67 17.64 -15.60
CA ALA A 305 -20.29 16.32 -15.43
C ALA A 305 -21.05 16.19 -14.10
N PRO A 306 -22.21 15.50 -14.09
CA PRO A 306 -22.94 15.23 -12.86
C PRO A 306 -22.12 14.35 -11.90
N THR A 307 -22.18 14.64 -10.60
CA THR A 307 -21.63 13.77 -9.56
C THR A 307 -22.70 12.83 -9.01
N ARG A 308 -22.29 11.68 -8.49
CA ARG A 308 -23.17 10.69 -7.87
C ARG A 308 -22.71 10.40 -6.45
N ALA A 309 -23.63 10.26 -5.51
CA ALA A 309 -23.31 9.83 -4.15
C ALA A 309 -23.40 8.30 -4.04
N LEU A 310 -22.35 7.68 -3.53
CA LEU A 310 -22.27 6.26 -3.15
C LEU A 310 -21.96 6.20 -1.66
N GLY A 311 -23.00 6.37 -0.84
CA GLY A 311 -22.85 6.53 0.61
C GLY A 311 -22.16 7.86 0.93
N VAL A 312 -21.05 7.80 1.68
CA VAL A 312 -20.23 8.98 2.03
C VAL A 312 -19.30 9.45 0.92
N VAL A 313 -19.11 8.66 -0.15
CA VAL A 313 -18.23 8.99 -1.27
C VAL A 313 -19.05 9.63 -2.39
N THR A 314 -18.59 10.79 -2.86
CA THR A 314 -19.14 11.48 -4.03
C THR A 314 -18.25 11.24 -5.23
N VAL A 315 -18.76 10.59 -6.28
CA VAL A 315 -17.97 10.17 -7.45
C VAL A 315 -18.28 10.97 -8.72
N ASN A 316 -17.28 11.11 -9.59
CA ASN A 316 -17.45 11.67 -10.94
C ASN A 316 -18.12 10.63 -11.88
N ALA A 317 -19.06 11.06 -12.71
CA ALA A 317 -19.75 10.17 -13.64
C ALA A 317 -18.82 9.42 -14.61
N HIS A 318 -17.77 10.05 -15.15
CA HIS A 318 -16.85 9.39 -16.08
C HIS A 318 -16.01 8.32 -15.38
N ALA A 319 -15.39 8.66 -14.25
CA ALA A 319 -14.63 7.71 -13.44
C ALA A 319 -15.50 6.55 -12.93
N TYR A 320 -16.78 6.81 -12.67
CA TYR A 320 -17.76 5.79 -12.32
C TYR A 320 -18.04 4.84 -13.48
N GLU A 321 -18.25 5.32 -14.71
CA GLU A 321 -18.43 4.46 -15.89
C GLU A 321 -17.18 3.63 -16.21
N ASP A 322 -15.98 4.23 -16.14
CA ASP A 322 -14.71 3.52 -16.33
C ASP A 322 -14.54 2.38 -15.30
N PHE A 323 -14.93 2.64 -14.05
CA PHE A 323 -14.99 1.63 -13.01
C PHE A 323 -15.99 0.51 -13.35
N LEU A 324 -17.20 0.85 -13.81
CA LEU A 324 -18.21 -0.16 -14.17
C LEU A 324 -17.73 -1.07 -15.30
N GLN A 325 -17.10 -0.50 -16.34
CA GLN A 325 -16.52 -1.28 -17.43
C GLN A 325 -15.42 -2.23 -16.92
N THR A 326 -14.55 -1.75 -16.03
CA THR A 326 -13.49 -2.56 -15.43
C THR A 326 -14.05 -3.68 -14.55
N ALA A 327 -15.08 -3.37 -13.76
CA ALA A 327 -15.75 -4.32 -12.88
C ALA A 327 -16.44 -5.42 -13.70
N ASP A 328 -17.24 -5.05 -14.72
CA ASP A 328 -17.94 -5.98 -15.60
C ASP A 328 -16.98 -6.95 -16.31
N ALA A 329 -15.91 -6.42 -16.90
CA ALA A 329 -14.87 -7.23 -17.55
C ALA A 329 -14.17 -8.20 -16.59
N SER A 330 -14.18 -7.91 -15.28
CA SER A 330 -13.53 -8.73 -14.24
C SER A 330 -14.47 -9.74 -13.59
N MET A 331 -15.80 -9.62 -13.77
CA MET A 331 -16.80 -10.45 -13.06
C MET A 331 -16.69 -11.94 -13.39
N THR A 332 -16.34 -12.30 -14.63
CA THR A 332 -16.22 -13.70 -15.04
C THR A 332 -15.08 -14.40 -14.32
N ASP A 333 -13.88 -13.79 -14.32
CA ASP A 333 -12.71 -14.35 -13.64
C ASP A 333 -12.93 -14.41 -12.12
N LEU A 334 -13.59 -13.39 -11.54
CA LEU A 334 -13.93 -13.35 -10.11
C LEU A 334 -15.00 -14.38 -9.68
N ALA A 335 -15.70 -15.01 -10.64
CA ALA A 335 -16.71 -16.01 -10.34
C ALA A 335 -16.14 -17.42 -10.12
N ALA A 336 -14.82 -17.62 -10.28
CA ALA A 336 -14.16 -18.90 -10.02
C ALA A 336 -14.37 -19.36 -8.56
N ASP A 337 -14.66 -20.66 -8.36
CA ASP A 337 -14.75 -21.25 -7.01
C ASP A 337 -13.34 -21.55 -6.47
N PRO A 338 -12.93 -20.92 -5.35
CA PRO A 338 -11.62 -21.15 -4.73
C PRO A 338 -11.29 -22.61 -4.43
N ALA A 339 -12.29 -23.48 -4.23
CA ALA A 339 -12.04 -24.88 -3.90
C ALA A 339 -11.71 -25.76 -5.12
N THR A 340 -12.10 -25.34 -6.33
CA THR A 340 -11.94 -26.14 -7.55
C THR A 340 -11.11 -25.47 -8.63
N ALA A 341 -10.74 -24.20 -8.44
CA ALA A 341 -9.91 -23.46 -9.37
C ALA A 341 -8.51 -24.11 -9.50
N ASP A 342 -8.05 -24.29 -10.74
CA ASP A 342 -6.66 -24.63 -11.01
C ASP A 342 -5.76 -23.38 -10.91
N ALA A 343 -4.45 -23.58 -11.06
CA ALA A 343 -3.48 -22.48 -10.98
C ALA A 343 -3.72 -21.39 -12.02
N GLY A 344 -4.15 -21.74 -13.24
CA GLY A 344 -4.43 -20.77 -14.30
C GLY A 344 -5.66 -19.92 -14.00
N ALA A 345 -6.74 -20.55 -13.55
CA ALA A 345 -7.94 -19.85 -13.09
C ALA A 345 -7.63 -18.93 -11.90
N ALA A 346 -6.81 -19.38 -10.96
CA ALA A 346 -6.36 -18.56 -9.84
C ALA A 346 -5.52 -17.34 -10.30
N TRP A 347 -4.67 -17.51 -11.32
CA TRP A 347 -3.93 -16.41 -11.95
C TRP A 347 -4.86 -15.35 -12.56
N HIS A 348 -5.86 -15.78 -13.32
CA HIS A 348 -6.86 -14.87 -13.92
C HIS A 348 -7.70 -14.16 -12.85
N ALA A 349 -8.21 -14.90 -11.86
CA ALA A 349 -9.00 -14.34 -10.76
C ALA A 349 -8.20 -13.33 -9.92
N SER A 350 -6.90 -13.59 -9.71
CA SER A 350 -6.00 -12.65 -9.04
C SER A 350 -5.85 -11.35 -9.83
N GLY A 351 -5.56 -11.43 -11.14
CA GLY A 351 -5.45 -10.27 -12.00
C GLY A 351 -6.75 -9.46 -12.06
N ALA A 352 -7.90 -10.13 -12.13
CA ALA A 352 -9.21 -9.49 -12.09
C ALA A 352 -9.47 -8.76 -10.77
N ALA A 353 -9.12 -9.38 -9.63
CA ALA A 353 -9.23 -8.75 -8.32
C ALA A 353 -8.35 -7.50 -8.21
N TYR A 354 -7.11 -7.53 -8.70
CA TYR A 354 -6.23 -6.35 -8.69
C TYR A 354 -6.69 -5.24 -9.62
N ARG A 355 -7.25 -5.55 -10.80
CA ARG A 355 -7.87 -4.53 -11.67
C ARG A 355 -9.02 -3.84 -10.98
N VAL A 356 -9.92 -4.61 -10.35
CA VAL A 356 -11.04 -4.06 -9.57
C VAL A 356 -10.53 -3.26 -8.37
N GLY A 357 -9.52 -3.74 -7.65
CA GLY A 357 -8.93 -3.04 -6.51
C GLY A 357 -8.35 -1.69 -6.91
N THR A 358 -7.62 -1.65 -8.03
CA THR A 358 -7.05 -0.42 -8.58
C THR A 358 -8.14 0.56 -9.02
N ALA A 359 -9.15 0.09 -9.76
CA ALA A 359 -10.26 0.95 -10.20
C ALA A 359 -11.10 1.47 -9.02
N ALA A 360 -11.36 0.63 -8.01
CA ALA A 360 -12.04 1.04 -6.78
C ALA A 360 -11.23 2.07 -6.00
N CYS A 361 -9.90 1.91 -5.94
CA CYS A 361 -8.98 2.85 -5.32
C CYS A 361 -9.04 4.21 -6.02
N ALA A 362 -8.98 4.22 -7.36
CA ALA A 362 -9.09 5.42 -8.17
C ALA A 362 -10.46 6.13 -8.01
N LEU A 363 -11.54 5.37 -7.83
CA LEU A 363 -12.88 5.90 -7.58
C LEU A 363 -13.10 6.36 -6.12
N GLY A 364 -12.15 6.12 -5.22
CA GLY A 364 -12.26 6.47 -3.79
C GLY A 364 -13.07 5.47 -2.95
N LEU A 365 -13.35 4.27 -3.46
CA LEU A 365 -14.08 3.20 -2.75
C LEU A 365 -13.13 2.33 -1.92
N GLY A 366 -12.61 2.88 -0.82
CA GLY A 366 -11.50 2.30 -0.06
C GLY A 366 -11.75 0.87 0.46
N HIS A 367 -12.97 0.58 0.95
CA HIS A 367 -13.32 -0.76 1.44
C HIS A 367 -13.38 -1.81 0.33
N ALA A 368 -13.90 -1.42 -0.85
CA ALA A 368 -13.93 -2.30 -2.02
C ALA A 368 -12.51 -2.56 -2.54
N ALA A 369 -11.67 -1.51 -2.60
CA ALA A 369 -10.27 -1.62 -2.97
C ALA A 369 -9.52 -2.58 -2.04
N LEU A 370 -9.68 -2.41 -0.72
CA LEU A 370 -9.01 -3.26 0.27
C LEU A 370 -9.44 -4.73 0.18
N LEU A 371 -10.74 -5.00 0.03
CA LEU A 371 -11.23 -6.38 -0.12
C LEU A 371 -10.73 -7.01 -1.41
N ALA A 372 -10.76 -6.27 -2.52
CA ALA A 372 -10.28 -6.75 -3.82
C ALA A 372 -8.78 -7.04 -3.81
N ASP A 373 -7.96 -6.17 -3.21
CA ASP A 373 -6.51 -6.42 -3.04
C ASP A 373 -6.25 -7.66 -2.15
N THR A 374 -7.04 -7.83 -1.08
CA THR A 374 -6.94 -9.00 -0.19
C THR A 374 -7.34 -10.30 -0.90
N LEU A 375 -8.38 -10.25 -1.74
CA LEU A 375 -8.78 -11.38 -2.59
C LEU A 375 -7.74 -11.69 -3.66
N GLY A 376 -7.17 -10.68 -4.29
CA GLY A 376 -6.10 -10.85 -5.26
C GLY A 376 -4.92 -11.60 -4.65
N LEU A 377 -4.55 -11.27 -3.39
CA LEU A 377 -3.52 -11.96 -2.63
C LEU A 377 -3.90 -13.42 -2.33
N ALA A 378 -5.14 -13.69 -1.91
CA ALA A 378 -5.60 -15.06 -1.70
C ALA A 378 -5.52 -15.90 -2.99
N TRP A 379 -5.90 -15.32 -4.13
CA TRP A 379 -5.76 -15.95 -5.44
C TRP A 379 -4.30 -16.12 -5.88
N ARG A 380 -3.40 -15.16 -5.63
CA ARG A 380 -1.95 -15.33 -5.88
C ARG A 380 -1.41 -16.53 -5.11
N ARG A 381 -1.77 -16.65 -3.83
CA ARG A 381 -1.35 -17.80 -3.01
C ARG A 381 -1.86 -19.11 -3.58
N ALA A 382 -3.13 -19.17 -3.98
CA ALA A 382 -3.70 -20.34 -4.63
C ALA A 382 -2.97 -20.69 -5.95
N ALA A 383 -2.67 -19.68 -6.78
CA ALA A 383 -1.94 -19.86 -8.03
C ALA A 383 -0.51 -20.40 -7.83
N HIS A 384 0.13 -20.00 -6.72
CA HIS A 384 1.43 -20.51 -6.28
C HIS A 384 1.36 -21.84 -5.52
N GLY A 385 0.17 -22.41 -5.31
CA GLY A 385 -0.03 -23.63 -4.53
C GLY A 385 0.25 -23.47 -3.03
N VAL A 386 0.19 -22.25 -2.50
CA VAL A 386 0.43 -21.94 -1.09
C VAL A 386 -0.91 -21.93 -0.33
N PRO A 387 -1.15 -22.86 0.60
CA PRO A 387 -2.44 -22.95 1.29
C PRO A 387 -2.70 -21.74 2.19
N LEU A 388 -3.99 -21.46 2.40
CA LEU A 388 -4.49 -20.56 3.45
C LEU A 388 -4.53 -21.30 4.79
N ALA A 389 -4.60 -20.56 5.90
CA ALA A 389 -4.85 -21.16 7.21
C ALA A 389 -6.24 -21.83 7.28
N ASP A 390 -6.48 -22.62 8.32
CA ASP A 390 -7.76 -23.33 8.53
C ASP A 390 -8.96 -22.36 8.48
N GLY A 391 -10.02 -22.78 7.77
CA GLY A 391 -11.19 -21.93 7.49
C GLY A 391 -10.97 -20.88 6.39
N GLY A 392 -9.76 -20.79 5.83
CA GLY A 392 -9.40 -19.82 4.80
C GLY A 392 -10.19 -19.95 3.51
N LEU A 393 -10.54 -21.17 3.09
CA LEU A 393 -11.36 -21.39 1.89
C LEU A 393 -12.78 -20.81 2.03
N ASP A 394 -13.40 -20.95 3.21
CA ASP A 394 -14.73 -20.39 3.47
C ASP A 394 -14.67 -18.87 3.55
N ALA A 395 -13.63 -18.31 4.20
CA ALA A 395 -13.37 -16.88 4.22
C ALA A 395 -13.13 -16.31 2.81
N HIS A 396 -12.42 -17.04 1.96
CA HIS A 396 -12.16 -16.68 0.56
C HIS A 396 -13.46 -16.66 -0.25
N ARG A 397 -14.27 -17.72 -0.20
CA ARG A 397 -15.58 -17.78 -0.86
C ARG A 397 -16.49 -16.63 -0.40
N HIS A 398 -16.60 -16.44 0.91
CA HIS A 398 -17.42 -15.36 1.47
C HIS A 398 -16.96 -13.98 1.00
N ALA A 399 -15.65 -13.72 1.01
CA ALA A 399 -15.09 -12.48 0.50
C ALA A 399 -15.38 -12.27 -0.99
N SER A 400 -15.25 -13.31 -1.82
CA SER A 400 -15.58 -13.25 -3.26
C SER A 400 -17.05 -12.90 -3.49
N ASP A 401 -17.97 -13.54 -2.75
CA ASP A 401 -19.41 -13.25 -2.83
C ASP A 401 -19.72 -11.82 -2.40
N MET A 402 -19.09 -11.36 -1.31
CA MET A 402 -19.26 -9.99 -0.80
C MET A 402 -18.74 -8.94 -1.78
N LEU A 403 -17.57 -9.16 -2.42
CA LEU A 403 -17.05 -8.26 -3.43
C LEU A 403 -18.00 -8.19 -4.63
N ARG A 404 -18.44 -9.34 -5.16
CA ARG A 404 -19.40 -9.38 -6.28
C ARG A 404 -20.71 -8.68 -5.95
N ALA A 405 -21.25 -8.89 -4.75
CA ALA A 405 -22.45 -8.22 -4.29
C ALA A 405 -22.26 -6.71 -4.16
N ALA A 406 -21.09 -6.25 -3.70
CA ALA A 406 -20.73 -4.84 -3.65
C ALA A 406 -20.66 -4.24 -5.07
N LEU A 407 -20.01 -4.91 -6.03
CA LEU A 407 -19.92 -4.45 -7.42
C LEU A 407 -21.31 -4.27 -8.05
N LEU A 408 -22.22 -5.22 -7.83
CA LEU A 408 -23.60 -5.13 -8.34
C LEU A 408 -24.38 -3.97 -7.69
N LYS A 409 -24.21 -3.72 -6.39
CA LYS A 409 -24.80 -2.56 -5.72
C LYS A 409 -24.25 -1.24 -6.25
N ILE A 410 -22.93 -1.16 -6.41
CA ILE A 410 -22.27 0.02 -6.97
C ILE A 410 -22.82 0.28 -8.37
N ALA A 411 -22.91 -0.73 -9.24
CA ALA A 411 -23.51 -0.62 -10.58
C ALA A 411 -24.95 -0.09 -10.56
N ALA A 412 -25.74 -0.50 -9.58
CA ALA A 412 -27.10 0.02 -9.36
C ALA A 412 -27.15 1.45 -8.77
N GLY A 413 -26.00 2.10 -8.55
CA GLY A 413 -25.91 3.42 -7.92
C GLY A 413 -26.19 3.41 -6.42
N VAL A 414 -26.07 2.24 -5.77
CA VAL A 414 -26.31 2.05 -4.34
C VAL A 414 -24.98 1.96 -3.60
N ALA A 415 -24.92 2.50 -2.39
CA ALA A 415 -23.74 2.38 -1.54
C ALA A 415 -23.36 0.90 -1.32
N PRO A 416 -22.06 0.55 -1.44
CA PRO A 416 -21.60 -0.79 -1.12
C PRO A 416 -21.84 -1.10 0.37
N PRO A 417 -22.00 -2.39 0.75
CA PRO A 417 -22.11 -2.77 2.15
C PRO A 417 -20.76 -2.57 2.86
N ASP A 418 -20.76 -2.62 4.19
CA ASP A 418 -19.50 -2.72 4.94
C ASP A 418 -18.79 -4.04 4.61
N LEU A 419 -17.54 -3.93 4.13
CA LEU A 419 -16.68 -5.04 3.71
C LEU A 419 -15.59 -5.35 4.73
N THR A 420 -15.53 -4.59 5.84
CA THR A 420 -14.45 -4.65 6.82
C THR A 420 -14.33 -6.05 7.43
N ALA A 421 -15.45 -6.66 7.82
CA ALA A 421 -15.46 -7.99 8.44
C ALA A 421 -14.97 -9.09 7.48
N ALA A 422 -15.39 -9.05 6.21
CA ALA A 422 -14.96 -10.00 5.20
C ALA A 422 -13.46 -9.86 4.89
N SER A 423 -12.98 -8.61 4.74
CA SER A 423 -11.55 -8.33 4.54
C SER A 423 -10.71 -8.75 5.74
N ALA A 424 -11.19 -8.52 6.97
CA ALA A 424 -10.50 -8.94 8.19
C ALA A 424 -10.41 -10.47 8.29
N ALA A 425 -11.53 -11.19 8.08
CA ALA A 425 -11.57 -12.65 8.15
C ALA A 425 -10.63 -13.30 7.12
N LEU A 426 -10.68 -12.85 5.86
CA LEU A 426 -9.75 -13.34 4.83
C LEU A 426 -8.31 -12.94 5.14
N GLY A 427 -8.09 -11.71 5.62
CA GLY A 427 -6.77 -11.23 6.03
C GLY A 427 -6.14 -12.09 7.13
N THR A 428 -6.92 -12.50 8.13
CA THR A 428 -6.44 -13.41 9.19
C THR A 428 -6.02 -14.76 8.60
N ALA A 429 -6.78 -15.32 7.67
CA ALA A 429 -6.40 -16.56 6.98
C ALA A 429 -5.13 -16.44 6.11
N LEU A 430 -4.76 -15.21 5.74
CA LEU A 430 -3.56 -14.86 4.97
C LEU A 430 -2.33 -14.56 5.85
N GLY A 431 -2.47 -14.59 7.18
CA GLY A 431 -1.38 -14.30 8.11
C GLY A 431 -1.36 -12.88 8.65
N ARG A 432 -2.48 -12.15 8.60
CA ARG A 432 -2.66 -10.89 9.34
C ARG A 432 -2.74 -11.19 10.84
N SER A 433 -1.61 -11.02 11.54
CA SER A 433 -1.52 -11.04 13.01
C SER A 433 -1.89 -9.71 13.62
#